data_AF-C0GGT5-F1
#
_entry.id   AF-C0GGT5-F1
#
_cell.length_a   1.000
_cell.length_b   1.000
_cell.length_c   1.000
_cell.angle_alpha   90.00
_cell.angle_beta   90.00
_cell.angle_gamma   90.00
#
_symmetry.space_group_name_H-M   'P 1'
#
loop_
_entity.id
_entity.type
_entity.pdbx_description
1 polymer ?
#
loop_
_entity_poly.entity_id
_entity_poly.type
_entity_poly.pdbx_seq_one_letter_code
_entity_poly.pdbx_strand_id
1 'polypeptide(L)' 'MAKKFTITFAGDTSLGDYYLDKQGNEENIERLHNEPLSFFAGVKPLVKESDYFILNFESVLAGHPTTSLEGKVTFSR' A
#
# COMPACT_ATOMS: atom_id res chain seq x y z
N MET A 1 29.77 -22.95 -10.35
CA MET A 1 28.80 -22.00 -10.93
C MET A 1 28.33 -21.07 -9.83
N ALA A 2 28.14 -19.77 -10.11
CA ALA A 2 27.52 -18.86 -9.16
C ALA A 2 26.01 -19.13 -9.08
N LYS A 3 25.43 -19.09 -7.88
CA LYS A 3 23.98 -19.23 -7.68
C LYS A 3 23.28 -17.98 -8.21
N LYS A 4 22.26 -18.16 -9.05
CA LYS A 4 21.40 -17.08 -9.54
C LYS A 4 20.27 -16.85 -8.53
N PHE A 5 19.89 -15.59 -8.34
CA PHE A 5 18.75 -15.18 -7.53
C PHE A 5 17.84 -14.24 -8.32
N THR A 6 16.54 -14.35 -8.08
CA THR A 6 15.51 -13.44 -8.57
C THR A 6 15.03 -12.58 -7.40
N ILE A 7 15.25 -11.27 -7.49
CA ILE A 7 14.80 -10.29 -6.49
C ILE A 7 13.74 -9.41 -7.14
N THR A 8 12.56 -9.32 -6.52
CA THR A 8 11.47 -8.46 -6.96
C THR A 8 11.34 -7.27 -6.02
N PHE A 9 11.37 -6.07 -6.59
CA PHE A 9 11.08 -4.81 -5.89
C PHE A 9 9.71 -4.29 -6.33
N ALA A 10 8.85 -3.97 -5.37
CA ALA A 10 7.57 -3.32 -5.61
C ALA A 10 7.51 -1.99 -4.82
N GLY A 11 7.04 -0.95 -5.50
CA GLY A 11 6.98 0.41 -4.98
C GLY A 11 5.58 0.84 -4.56
N ASP A 12 5.53 1.97 -3.86
CA ASP A 12 4.36 2.79 -3.49
C ASP A 12 3.08 2.02 -3.22
N THR A 13 3.16 1.06 -2.30
CA THR A 13 1.99 0.32 -1.86
C THR A 13 1.44 0.95 -0.61
N SER A 14 0.26 1.56 -0.73
CA SER A 14 -0.51 2.06 0.41
C SER A 14 -1.81 1.28 0.55
N LEU A 15 -2.06 0.75 1.76
CA LEU A 15 -3.39 0.26 2.15
C LEU A 15 -4.06 1.35 3.00
N GLY A 16 -4.87 2.17 2.36
CA GLY A 16 -5.58 3.28 2.99
C GLY A 16 -6.83 3.65 2.22
N ASP A 17 -7.80 4.21 2.92
CA ASP A 17 -9.14 4.57 2.44
C ASP A 17 -9.16 5.93 1.74
N TYR A 18 -8.34 6.89 2.16
CA TYR A 18 -8.34 8.28 1.69
C TYR A 18 -8.46 8.45 0.15
N TYR A 19 -7.65 7.74 -0.63
CA TYR A 19 -7.69 7.84 -2.08
C TYR A 19 -8.86 7.07 -2.70
N LEU A 20 -9.28 5.97 -2.08
CA LEU A 20 -10.42 5.18 -2.54
C LEU A 20 -11.72 5.95 -2.33
N ASP A 21 -11.86 6.61 -1.17
CA ASP A 21 -12.97 7.49 -0.81
C ASP A 21 -13.06 8.69 -1.76
N LYS A 22 -11.95 9.38 -1.97
CA LYS A 22 -11.88 10.51 -2.91
C LYS A 22 -12.24 10.14 -4.36
N GLN A 23 -11.97 8.90 -4.76
CA GLN A 23 -12.27 8.40 -6.10
C GLN A 23 -13.67 7.78 -6.22
N GLY A 24 -14.43 7.67 -5.12
CA GLY A 24 -15.76 7.04 -5.11
C GLY A 24 -15.72 5.55 -5.39
N ASN A 25 -14.64 4.87 -4.99
CA ASN A 25 -14.41 3.46 -5.28
C ASN A 25 -14.96 2.56 -4.15
N GLU A 26 -16.29 2.54 -4.02
CA GLU A 26 -17.00 1.88 -2.92
C GLU A 26 -16.62 0.41 -2.74
N GLU A 27 -16.49 -0.35 -3.84
CA GLU A 27 -16.09 -1.77 -3.79
C GLU A 27 -14.71 -1.97 -3.16
N ASN A 28 -13.73 -1.13 -3.52
CA ASN A 28 -12.38 -1.24 -2.96
C ASN A 28 -12.30 -0.75 -1.52
N ILE A 29 -13.14 0.20 -1.12
CA ILE A 29 -13.30 0.64 0.27
C ILE A 29 -13.87 -0.51 1.10
N GLU A 30 -14.96 -1.13 0.64
CA GLU A 30 -15.58 -2.26 1.31
C GLU A 30 -14.59 -3.42 1.47
N ARG A 31 -13.88 -3.77 0.40
CA ARG A 31 -12.81 -4.78 0.43
C ARG A 31 -11.71 -4.40 1.43
N LEU A 32 -11.29 -3.13 1.48
CA LEU A 32 -10.25 -2.68 2.40
C LEU A 32 -10.67 -2.83 3.87
N HIS A 33 -11.92 -2.50 4.21
CA HIS A 33 -12.40 -2.58 5.59
C HIS A 33 -12.71 -4.01 6.03
N ASN A 34 -13.32 -4.82 5.16
CA ASN A 34 -13.79 -6.15 5.52
C ASN A 34 -12.74 -7.24 5.27
N GLU A 35 -11.92 -7.08 4.23
CA GLU A 35 -10.95 -8.10 3.78
C GLU A 35 -9.62 -7.49 3.31
N PRO A 36 -8.91 -6.68 4.11
CA PRO A 36 -7.70 -5.97 3.66
C PRO A 36 -6.63 -6.88 3.07
N LEU A 37 -6.50 -8.10 3.61
CA LEU A 37 -5.51 -9.10 3.18
C LEU A 37 -5.79 -9.69 1.78
N SER A 38 -7.01 -9.55 1.26
CA SER A 38 -7.37 -9.97 -0.11
C SER A 38 -6.49 -9.32 -1.17
N PHE A 39 -5.97 -8.12 -0.92
CA PHE A 39 -5.00 -7.44 -1.78
C PHE A 39 -3.79 -8.33 -2.09
N PHE A 40 -3.25 -8.99 -1.07
CA PHE A 40 -2.07 -9.85 -1.24
C PHE A 40 -2.37 -11.14 -2.01
N ALA A 41 -3.63 -11.55 -2.12
CA ALA A 41 -4.01 -12.68 -2.98
C ALA A 41 -3.75 -12.36 -4.46
N GLY A 42 -3.96 -11.11 -4.89
CA GLY A 42 -3.62 -10.63 -6.24
C GLY A 42 -2.11 -10.41 -6.45
N VAL A 43 -1.38 -10.04 -5.39
CA VAL A 43 0.08 -9.84 -5.45
C VAL A 43 0.85 -11.16 -5.51
N LYS A 44 0.38 -12.18 -4.78
CA LYS A 44 1.07 -13.46 -4.61
C LYS A 44 1.51 -14.13 -5.93
N PRO A 45 0.69 -14.20 -6.99
CA PRO A 45 1.10 -14.79 -8.27
C PRO A 45 2.24 -14.03 -8.96
N LEU A 46 2.36 -12.72 -8.74
CA LEU A 46 3.38 -11.87 -9.37
C LEU A 46 4.77 -12.10 -8.77
N VAL A 47 4.82 -12.52 -7.51
CA VAL A 47 6.07 -12.66 -6.75
C VAL A 47 6.47 -14.11 -6.51
N LYS A 48 5.65 -15.09 -6.94
CA LYS A 48 5.82 -16.51 -6.62
C LYS A 48 7.14 -17.14 -7.06
N GLU A 49 7.76 -16.62 -8.11
CA GLU A 49 9.05 -17.11 -8.65
C GLU A 49 10.24 -16.32 -8.10
N SER A 50 10.02 -15.38 -7.17
CA SER A 50 11.07 -14.57 -6.59
C SER A 50 11.70 -15.30 -5.41
N ASP A 51 13.04 -15.30 -5.33
CA ASP A 51 13.74 -15.72 -4.12
C ASP A 51 13.57 -14.69 -2.99
N TYR A 52 13.47 -13.41 -3.37
CA TYR A 52 13.27 -12.29 -2.45
C TYR A 52 12.24 -11.32 -3.00
N PHE A 53 11.37 -10.83 -2.11
CA PHE A 53 10.40 -9.79 -2.42
C PHE A 53 10.56 -8.63 -1.44
N ILE A 54 10.80 -7.43 -1.96
CA ILE A 54 10.99 -6.21 -1.19
C ILE A 54 9.90 -5.21 -1.62
N LEU A 55 9.10 -4.77 -0.65
CA LEU A 55 7.95 -3.90 -0.86
C LEU A 55 8.14 -2.57 -0.12
N ASN A 56 8.00 -1.45 -0.82
CA ASN A 56 7.75 -0.16 -0.16
C ASN A 56 6.28 -0.10 0.28
N PHE A 57 6.04 -0.23 1.59
CA PHE A 57 4.71 -0.20 2.17
C PHE A 57 4.50 1.05 3.01
N GLU A 58 3.64 1.95 2.54
CA GLU A 58 3.33 3.24 3.16
C GLU A 58 1.85 3.26 3.58
N SER A 59 1.57 2.99 4.85
CA SER A 59 0.20 2.99 5.38
C SER A 59 0.14 3.57 6.79
N VAL A 60 -1.01 4.13 7.15
CA VAL A 60 -1.27 4.67 8.48
C VAL A 60 -1.97 3.59 9.32
N LEU A 61 -1.27 3.07 10.33
CA LEU A 61 -1.80 2.04 11.24
C LEU A 61 -2.59 2.61 12.44
N ALA A 62 -2.99 3.88 12.38
CA ALA A 62 -3.76 4.52 13.43
C ALA A 62 -5.25 4.48 13.08
N GLY A 63 -6.11 4.21 14.07
CA GLY A 63 -7.57 4.22 13.86
C GLY A 63 -8.18 5.61 13.73
N HIS A 64 -7.51 6.63 14.28
CA HIS A 64 -7.93 8.03 14.21
C HIS A 64 -6.67 8.91 14.08
N PRO A 65 -5.93 8.80 12.96
CA PRO A 65 -4.74 9.62 12.78
C PRO A 65 -5.18 11.08 12.72
N THR A 66 -4.70 11.89 13.66
CA THR A 66 -4.74 13.35 13.50
C THR A 66 -3.92 13.72 12.27
N THR A 67 -4.39 14.69 11.49
CA THR A 67 -3.67 15.15 10.30
C THR A 67 -2.26 15.63 10.68
N SER A 68 -1.25 15.13 9.98
CA SER A 68 0.15 15.60 10.12
C SER A 68 0.35 17.05 9.66
N LEU A 69 -0.71 17.68 9.13
CA LEU A 69 -0.74 19.00 8.50
C LEU A 69 -1.36 20.10 9.36
N GLU A 70 -1.89 19.79 10.55
CA GLU A 70 -2.25 20.81 11.55
C GLU A 70 -0.96 21.46 12.08
N GLY A 71 -0.43 22.42 11.31
CA GLY A 71 0.71 23.26 11.68
C GLY A 71 1.84 23.39 10.66
N LYS A 72 1.83 22.66 9.53
CA LYS A 72 2.94 22.72 8.54
C LYS A 72 2.51 22.61 7.07
N VAL A 73 1.61 23.47 6.59
CA VAL A 73 1.72 23.98 5.21
C VAL A 73 1.24 25.43 5.17
N THR A 74 2.18 26.36 5.14
CA THR A 74 1.97 27.65 4.49
C THR A 74 2.99 27.72 3.36
N PHE A 75 2.60 27.27 2.16
CA PHE A 75 3.25 27.76 0.95
C PHE A 75 2.59 29.10 0.65
N SER A 76 3.17 30.18 1.17
CA SER A 76 2.89 31.53 0.69
C SER A 76 3.40 31.61 -0.75
N ARG A 77 2.49 31.87 -1.70
CA ARG A 77 2.84 32.41 -3.01
C ARG A 77 3.28 33.86 -2.88
#